data_AF-A0A3D1QDK4-F1
#
_entry.id   AF-A0A3D1QDK4-F1
#
_cell.length_a   1.000
_cell.length_b   1.000
_cell.length_c   1.000
_cell.angle_alpha   90.00
_cell.angle_beta   90.00
_cell.angle_gamma   90.00
#
_symmetry.space_group_name_H-M   'P 1'
#
loop_
_entity.id
_entity.type
_entity.pdbx_description
1 polymer ?
#
loop_
_entity_poly.entity_id
_entity_poly.type
_entity_poly.pdbx_seq_one_letter_code
_entity_poly.pdbx_strand_id
1 'polypeptide(L)' 'TGCIPRELTREEIQKVIMDFGAAARRAREAGYDLVEISSSAGYIINQFLSPFTNLRQDEYGGSLP' A
#
# COMPACT_ATOMS: atom_id res chain seq x y z
N THR A 1 -3.85 20.05 7.09
CA THR A 1 -5.17 19.53 7.50
C THR A 1 -4.96 18.13 8.03
N GLY A 2 -4.99 17.92 9.35
CA GLY A 2 -4.72 16.61 9.93
C GLY A 2 -5.95 15.73 9.83
N CYS A 3 -6.01 14.85 8.82
CA CYS A 3 -6.97 13.75 8.83
C CYS A 3 -6.41 12.63 9.70
N ILE A 4 -7.24 12.09 10.59
CA ILE A 4 -6.92 10.85 11.29
C ILE A 4 -7.08 9.72 10.27
N PRO A 5 -6.05 8.88 10.04
CA PRO A 5 -6.15 7.77 9.09
C PRO A 5 -7.24 6.79 9.52
N ARG A 6 -7.94 6.23 8.53
CA ARG A 6 -8.96 5.18 8.71
C ARG A 6 -8.44 3.87 8.15
N GLU A 7 -8.78 2.78 8.81
CA GLU A 7 -8.58 1.42 8.30
C GLU A 7 -9.31 1.19 6.96
N LEU A 8 -8.60 0.70 5.94
CA LEU A 8 -9.17 0.41 4.61
C LEU A 8 -10.07 -0.83 4.63
N THR A 9 -11.13 -0.85 3.83
CA THR A 9 -11.87 -2.08 3.55
C THR A 9 -11.10 -2.98 2.59
N ARG A 10 -11.53 -4.24 2.44
CA ARG A 10 -10.90 -5.18 1.48
C ARG A 10 -11.00 -4.68 0.05
N GLU A 11 -12.14 -4.09 -0.31
CA GLU A 11 -12.38 -3.51 -1.63
C GLU A 11 -11.45 -2.32 -1.88
N GLU A 12 -11.21 -1.49 -0.86
CA GLU A 12 -10.27 -0.37 -0.94
C GLU A 12 -8.82 -0.86 -1.10
N ILE A 13 -8.44 -1.93 -0.39
CA ILE A 13 -7.12 -2.57 -0.58
C ILE A 13 -6.97 -3.09 -2.01
N GLN A 14 -7.97 -3.80 -2.53
CA GLN A 14 -7.94 -4.29 -3.92
C GLN A 14 -7.86 -3.14 -4.92
N LYS A 15 -8.57 -2.05 -4.67
CA LYS A 15 -8.47 -0.84 -5.49
C LYS A 15 -7.05 -0.25 -5.47
N VAL A 16 -6.42 -0.15 -4.29
CA VAL A 16 -5.04 0.34 -4.17
C VAL A 16 -4.07 -0.53 -4.97
N ILE A 17 -4.20 -1.87 -4.90
CA ILE A 17 -3.39 -2.81 -5.69
C ILE A 17 -3.56 -2.55 -7.19
N MET A 18 -4.81 -2.40 -7.65
CA MET A 18 -5.11 -2.08 -9.06
C MET A 18 -4.54 -0.72 -9.49
N ASP A 19 -4.55 0.28 -8.59
CA ASP A 19 -4.00 1.61 -8.84
C ASP A 19 -2.47 1.56 -9.00
N PHE A 20 -1.76 0.77 -8.17
CA PHE A 20 -0.33 0.50 -8.34
C PHE A 20 -0.04 -0.18 -9.69
N GLY A 21 -0.82 -1.20 -10.05
CA GLY A 21 -0.69 -1.87 -11.35
C GLY A 21 -0.93 -0.93 -12.54
N ALA A 22 -1.92 -0.05 -12.43
CA ALA A 22 -2.19 0.98 -13.43
C ALA A 22 -1.06 2.02 -13.51
N ALA A 23 -0.45 2.39 -12.38
CA ALA A 23 0.70 3.29 -12.36
C ALA A 23 1.93 2.66 -13.02
N ALA A 24 2.24 1.39 -12.71
CA ALA A 24 3.32 0.66 -13.35
C ALA A 24 3.12 0.53 -14.86
N ARG A 25 1.89 0.25 -15.31
CA ARG A 25 1.55 0.24 -16.75
C ARG A 25 1.83 1.58 -17.42
N ARG A 26 1.39 2.69 -16.80
CA ARG A 26 1.66 4.04 -17.33
C ARG A 26 3.15 4.35 -17.39
N ALA A 27 3.94 3.92 -16.40
CA ALA A 27 5.39 4.10 -16.40
C ALA A 27 6.04 3.35 -17.57
N ARG A 28 5.63 2.11 -17.83
CA ARG A 28 6.10 1.35 -19.00
C ARG A 28 5.73 2.04 -20.32
N GLU A 29 4.48 2.49 -20.46
CA GLU A 29 4.00 3.21 -21.65
C GLU A 29 4.76 4.53 -21.89
N ALA A 30 5.24 5.16 -20.81
CA ALA A 30 6.07 6.36 -20.88
C ALA A 30 7.55 6.08 -21.18
N GLY A 31 7.97 4.81 -21.29
CA GLY A 31 9.33 4.43 -21.65
C GLY A 31 10.31 4.34 -20.47
N TYR A 32 9.83 4.25 -19.23
CA TYR A 32 10.70 3.98 -18.08
C TYR A 32 11.12 2.50 -18.04
N ASP A 33 12.40 2.25 -17.72
CA ASP A 33 12.96 0.90 -17.61
C ASP A 33 12.57 0.17 -16.31
N LEU A 34 12.31 0.92 -15.23
CA LEU A 34 12.05 0.38 -13.90
C LEU A 34 11.02 1.23 -13.14
N VAL A 35 10.22 0.56 -12.31
CA VAL A 35 9.45 1.15 -11.23
C VAL A 35 9.86 0.53 -9.90
N GLU A 36 9.97 1.35 -8.86
CA GLU A 36 10.25 0.90 -7.49
C GLU A 36 9.03 1.14 -6.60
N ILE A 37 8.73 0.19 -5.73
CA ILE A 37 7.69 0.34 -4.70
C ILE A 37 8.36 0.82 -3.42
N SER A 38 8.04 2.04 -2.99
CA SER A 38 8.54 2.56 -1.71
C SER A 38 7.79 1.96 -0.53
N SER A 39 8.54 1.29 0.35
CA SER A 39 8.06 0.70 1.60
C SER A 39 8.75 1.32 2.83
N SER A 40 9.10 2.59 2.75
CA SER A 40 9.78 3.33 3.81
C SER A 40 8.96 4.54 4.28
N ALA A 41 9.50 5.31 5.23
CA ALA A 41 9.00 6.64 5.62
C ALA A 41 7.50 6.71 6.01
N GLY A 42 6.92 5.61 6.53
CA GLY A 42 5.52 5.59 6.94
C GLY A 42 4.52 5.65 5.78
N TYR A 43 4.93 5.35 4.53
CA TYR A 43 3.99 5.17 3.43
C TYR A 43 3.15 3.90 3.57
N ILE A 44 2.11 3.75 2.75
CA ILE A 44 1.07 2.73 2.93
C ILE A 44 1.63 1.30 3.08
N ILE A 45 2.63 0.88 2.30
CA ILE A 45 3.21 -0.46 2.43
C ILE A 45 3.90 -0.62 3.80
N ASN A 46 4.67 0.38 4.22
CA ASN A 46 5.28 0.41 5.55
C ASN A 46 4.22 0.35 6.67
N GLN A 47 3.09 1.03 6.48
CA GLN A 47 1.99 1.02 7.45
C GLN A 47 1.37 -0.36 7.62
N PHE A 48 1.25 -1.16 6.55
CA PHE A 48 0.78 -2.54 6.60
C PHE A 48 1.81 -3.50 7.22
N LEU A 49 3.12 -3.23 7.08
CA LEU A 49 4.16 -4.10 7.60
C LEU A 49 4.50 -3.85 9.08
N SER A 50 4.22 -2.66 9.60
CA SER A 50 4.57 -2.28 10.96
C SER A 50 3.46 -2.67 11.96
N PRO A 51 3.79 -3.38 13.05
CA PRO A 51 2.81 -3.73 14.10
C PRO A 51 2.33 -2.50 14.89
N PHE A 52 3.03 -1.37 14.79
CA PHE A 52 2.63 -0.12 15.44
C PHE A 52 1.52 0.61 14.69
N THR A 53 1.37 0.35 13.40
CA THR A 53 0.40 1.03 12.53
C THR A 53 -0.67 0.09 11.99
N ASN A 54 -0.34 -1.19 11.77
CA ASN A 54 -1.29 -2.20 11.34
C ASN A 54 -1.88 -2.92 12.56
N LEU A 55 -3.07 -2.48 12.98
CA LEU A 55 -3.81 -3.09 14.09
C LEU A 55 -4.94 -4.01 13.60
N ARG A 56 -4.92 -4.37 12.31
CA ARG A 56 -5.95 -5.22 11.70
C ARG A 56 -5.90 -6.64 12.27
N GLN A 57 -7.05 -7.28 12.31
CA GLN A 57 -7.21 -8.68 12.72
C GLN A 57 -7.65 -9.60 11.57
N ASP A 58 -7.63 -9.08 10.33
CA ASP A 58 -7.94 -9.86 9.13
C ASP A 58 -6.66 -10.38 8.45
N GLU A 59 -6.82 -10.97 7.26
CA GLU A 59 -5.73 -11.55 6.46
C GLU A 59 -4.64 -10.55 6.04
N TYR A 60 -4.86 -9.24 6.19
CA TYR A 60 -3.87 -8.19 5.93
C TYR A 60 -3.22 -7.66 7.22
N GLY A 61 -3.51 -8.26 8.38
CA GLY A 61 -2.98 -7.88 9.69
C GLY A 61 -2.35 -9.04 10.45
N GLY A 62 -1.93 -8.76 11.68
CA GLY A 62 -1.25 -9.72 12.54
C GLY A 62 0.27 -9.71 12.42
N SER A 63 0.90 -10.84 12.76
CA SER A 63 2.36 -10.97 12.76
C SER A 63 2.82 -11.72 11.52
N LEU A 64 3.86 -11.18 10.86
CA LEU A 64 4.66 -11.98 9.94
C LEU A 64 5.41 -13.04 10.77
N PRO A 65 5.50 -14.29 10.29
CA PRO A 65 6.35 -15.29 10.93
C PRO A 65 7.84 -14.90 10.88
#